data_AF-A0A024K3Y4-F1
#
_entry.id   AF-A0A024K3Y4-F1
#
_cell.length_a   1.000
_cell.length_b   1.000
_cell.length_c   1.000
_cell.angle_alpha   90.00
_cell.angle_beta   90.00
_cell.angle_gamma   90.00
#
_symmetry.space_group_name_H-M   'P 1'
#
loop_
_entity.id
_entity.type
_entity.pdbx_description
1 polymer ?
#
loop_
_entity_poly.entity_id
_entity_poly.type
_entity_poly.pdbx_seq_one_letter_code
_entity_poly.pdbx_strand_id
1 'polypeptide(L)' 'MIQGSYNGDNGTRLHSWNRIVLPTGSPPARQRYFVQLTITGLADQAAAQSADVDMIIHGFVVAAK' A
#
# COMPACT_ATOMS: atom_id res chain seq x y z
N MET A 1 3.36 8.43 -1.13
CA MET A 1 3.60 6.97 -1.12
C MET A 1 5.08 6.76 -0.85
N ILE A 2 5.44 5.72 -0.10
CA ILE A 2 6.83 5.37 0.19
C ILE A 2 7.04 3.93 -0.31
N GLN A 3 8.17 3.66 -0.94
CA GLN A 3 8.54 2.33 -1.39
C GLN A 3 10.02 2.05 -1.11
N GLY A 4 10.39 0.78 -0.96
CA GLY A 4 11.77 0.40 -0.75
C GLY A 4 11.95 -1.07 -0.43
N SER A 5 13.22 -1.49 -0.46
CA SER A 5 13.61 -2.84 -0.09
C SER A 5 14.24 -2.90 1.30
N TYR A 6 14.01 -4.00 1.99
CA TYR A 6 14.56 -4.30 3.30
C TYR A 6 14.82 -5.81 3.44
N ASN A 7 15.57 -6.21 4.46
CA ASN A 7 15.73 -7.62 4.80
C ASN A 7 14.62 -8.00 5.79
N GLY A 8 13.85 -9.04 5.46
CA GLY A 8 12.92 -9.64 6.41
C GLY A 8 13.63 -10.44 7.50
N ASP A 9 12.86 -10.96 8.45
CA ASP A 9 13.39 -11.63 9.65
C ASP A 9 14.26 -12.85 9.36
N ASN A 10 14.03 -13.51 8.22
CA ASN A 10 14.79 -14.65 7.73
C ASN A 10 15.93 -14.26 6.77
N GLY A 11 16.25 -12.97 6.66
CA GLY A 11 17.26 -12.43 5.73
C GLY A 11 16.80 -12.30 4.28
N THR A 12 15.57 -12.71 3.94
CA THR A 12 15.02 -12.58 2.59
C THR A 12 14.87 -11.11 2.22
N ARG A 13 15.35 -10.73 1.03
CA ARG A 13 15.19 -9.37 0.53
C ARG A 13 13.75 -9.17 0.06
N LEU A 14 13.03 -8.27 0.71
CA LEU A 14 11.65 -7.90 0.36
C LEU A 14 11.63 -6.52 -0.26
N HIS A 15 10.61 -6.23 -1.06
CA HIS A 15 10.30 -4.90 -1.54
C HIS A 15 8.84 -4.59 -1.20
N SER A 16 8.62 -3.40 -0.63
CA SER A 16 7.29 -2.97 -0.22
C SER A 16 6.94 -1.60 -0.74
N TRP A 17 5.64 -1.44 -0.96
CA TRP A 17 4.98 -0.18 -1.27
C TRP A 17 3.99 0.15 -0.16
N ASN A 18 4.10 1.33 0.45
CA ASN A 18 3.25 1.77 1.55
C ASN A 18 2.54 3.09 1.21
N ARG A 19 1.22 3.07 1.27
CA ARG A 19 0.34 4.23 1.07
C ARG A 19 -0.55 4.43 2.27
N ILE A 20 -0.50 5.61 2.85
CA ILE A 20 -1.38 6.05 3.93
C ILE A 20 -2.37 7.08 3.36
N VAL A 21 -3.65 6.92 3.71
CA VAL A 21 -4.74 7.83 3.38
C VAL A 21 -5.45 8.19 4.69
N LEU A 22 -5.74 9.48 4.89
CA LEU A 22 -6.44 10.00 6.07
C LEU A 22 -7.80 10.58 5.65
N PRO A 23 -8.79 9.73 5.33
CA PRO A 23 -10.08 10.23 4.86
C PRO A 23 -10.94 10.74 6.02
N THR A 24 -11.85 11.65 5.69
CA THR A 24 -12.96 12.04 6.56
C THR A 24 -14.24 11.42 6.00
N GLY A 25 -15.00 10.71 6.83
CA GLY A 25 -16.28 10.10 6.48
C GLY A 25 -17.38 11.14 6.25
N SER A 26 -18.51 10.69 5.71
CA SER A 26 -19.60 11.61 5.35
C SER A 26 -20.27 12.24 6.57
N PRO A 27 -20.98 13.37 6.37
CA PRO A 27 -21.85 13.94 7.37
C PRO A 27 -22.93 12.94 7.84
N PRO A 28 -23.45 13.10 9.07
CA PRO A 28 -23.14 14.16 10.02
C PRO A 28 -21.89 13.89 10.87
N ALA A 29 -21.46 12.64 10.99
CA ALA A 29 -20.42 12.24 11.94
C ALA A 29 -19.02 12.78 11.59
N ARG A 30 -18.69 12.91 10.30
CA ARG A 30 -17.38 13.40 9.82
C ARG A 30 -16.20 12.70 10.50
N GLN A 31 -16.32 11.40 10.72
CA GLN A 31 -15.30 10.62 11.43
C GLN A 31 -14.01 10.58 10.62
N ARG A 32 -12.86 10.72 11.28
CA ARG A 32 -11.54 10.61 10.64
C ARG A 32 -11.04 9.17 10.76
N TYR A 33 -10.49 8.65 9.67
CA TYR A 33 -9.91 7.30 9.62
C TYR A 33 -8.43 7.35 9.28
N PHE A 34 -7.73 6.29 9.65
CA PHE A 34 -6.39 5.98 9.19
C PHE A 34 -6.48 4.74 8.33
N VAL A 35 -6.21 4.87 7.02
CA VAL A 35 -6.24 3.75 6.08
C VAL A 35 -4.83 3.58 5.54
N GLN A 36 -4.26 2.38 5.71
CA GLN A 36 -2.94 2.04 5.23
C GLN A 36 -3.00 0.82 4.30
N LEU A 37 -2.42 0.97 3.11
CA LEU A 37 -2.19 -0.12 2.17
C LEU A 37 -0.69 -0.42 2.14
N THR A 38 -0.33 -1.66 2.46
CA THR A 38 1.02 -2.19 2.31
C THR A 38 0.97 -3.37 1.32
N ILE A 39 1.77 -3.29 0.26
CA ILE A 39 1.98 -4.38 -0.69
C ILE A 39 3.43 -4.82 -0.52
N THR A 40 3.68 -6.12 -0.38
CA THR A 40 5.02 -6.66 -0.15
C THR A 40 5.25 -7.89 -1.03
N GLY A 41 6.38 -7.92 -1.72
CA GLY A 41 6.84 -9.05 -2.51
C GLY A 41 8.34 -9.32 -2.33
N LEU A 42 8.84 -10.35 -2.99
CA LEU A 42 10.28 -10.61 -3.06
C LEU A 42 10.97 -9.50 -3.87
N ALA A 43 12.11 -9.03 -3.39
CA ALA A 43 12.77 -7.87 -4.00
C ALA A 43 13.30 -8.13 -5.42
N ASP A 44 13.73 -9.36 -5.70
CA ASP A 44 14.18 -9.79 -7.02
C ASP A 44 13.02 -9.94 -8.02
N GLN A 45 11.80 -10.12 -7.53
CA GLN A 45 10.58 -10.20 -8.33
C GLN A 45 9.88 -8.85 -8.54
N ALA A 46 10.37 -7.77 -7.92
CA ALA A 46 9.69 -6.47 -7.94
C ALA A 46 9.45 -5.93 -9.36
N ALA A 47 10.40 -6.14 -10.27
CA ALA A 47 10.24 -5.73 -11.68
C ALA A 47 9.25 -6.62 -12.43
N ALA A 48 9.34 -7.94 -12.24
CA ALA A 48 8.46 -8.91 -12.90
C ALA A 48 6.99 -8.76 -12.46
N GLN A 49 6.76 -8.41 -11.21
CA GLN A 49 5.43 -8.22 -10.61
C GLN A 49 4.92 -6.78 -10.72
N SER A 50 5.69 -5.87 -11.33
CA SER A 50 5.39 -4.43 -11.34
C SER A 50 4.00 -4.11 -11.88
N ALA A 51 3.58 -4.76 -12.97
CA ALA A 51 2.26 -4.53 -13.57
C ALA A 51 1.11 -4.87 -12.62
N ASP A 52 1.19 -6.00 -11.91
CA ASP A 52 0.16 -6.43 -10.96
C ASP A 52 0.13 -5.53 -9.72
N VAL A 53 1.31 -5.15 -9.21
CA VAL A 53 1.44 -4.21 -8.09
C VAL A 53 0.86 -2.85 -8.47
N ASP A 54 1.18 -2.34 -9.66
CA ASP A 54 0.64 -1.08 -10.17
C ASP A 54 -0.88 -1.16 -10.31
N MET A 55 -1.42 -2.28 -10.80
CA MET A 55 -2.88 -2.47 -10.87
C MET A 55 -3.54 -2.37 -9.48
N ILE A 56 -2.94 -2.95 -8.44
CA ILE A 56 -3.45 -2.82 -7.07
C ILE A 56 -3.36 -1.37 -6.59
N ILE A 57 -2.22 -0.69 -6.79
CA ILE A 57 -2.01 0.69 -6.34
C ILE A 57 -3.02 1.65 -6.98
N HIS A 58 -3.24 1.52 -8.28
CA HIS A 58 -4.17 2.37 -9.04
C HIS A 58 -5.63 1.98 -8.79
N GLY A 59 -5.93 0.70 -8.57
CA GLY A 59 -7.27 0.21 -8.25
C GLY A 59 -7.70 0.48 -6.80
N PHE A 60 -6.76 0.80 -5.90
CA PHE A 60 -7.08 1.08 -4.50
C PHE A 60 -7.74 2.46 -4.33
N VAL A 61 -9.06 2.43 -4.10
CA VAL A 61 -9.89 3.62 -3.89
C VAL A 61 -10.44 3.63 -2.47
N VAL A 62 -10.33 4.79 -1.80
CA VAL A 62 -10.97 5.06 -0.51
C VAL A 62 -12.04 6.13 -0.74
N ALA A 63 -13.29 5.74 -0.62
CA ALA A 63 -14.44 6.64 -0.78
C ALA A 63 -15.20 6.76 0.54
N ALA A 64 -15.62 7.98 0.87
CA ALA A 64 -16.57 8.19 1.97
C ALA A 64 -17.92 7.58 1.55
N LYS A 65 -18.51 6.77 2.44
CA LYS A 65 -19.91 6.35 2.33
C LYS A 65 -20.81 7.34 3.02
#